data_AF-A0A8T4PY67-F1
#
_entry.id   AF-A0A8T4PY67-F1
#
_cell.length_a   1.000
_cell.length_b   1.000
_cell.length_c   1.000
_cell.angle_alpha   90.00
_cell.angle_beta   90.00
_cell.angle_gamma   90.00
#
_symmetry.space_group_name_H-M   'P 1'
#
loop_
_entity.id
_entity.type
_entity.pdbx_description
1 polymer ?
#
loop_
_entity_poly.entity_id
_entity_poly.type
_entity_poly.pdbx_seq_one_letter_code
_entity_poly.pdbx_strand_id
1 'polypeptide(L)'
;MSKQEEARALGSSTAKGGFRNEDDIVLKFNRWEEDKEARDWLNVMGYNLNEIENVTAIKLSGYKTDVQVQVRIETKKVISVENLSVKLVSNPQGYNQIDKRWVDKYKELWNIPDNLVYTLKSFTGELKPKNNAVRGKRRTFLNEMDVKTQNEVINFFKENKIKIITDILMGRGQFAARWMLVALILKDKSKWILKPMNEAMNVFGGGEIIITKLGSLKIGKITMQRKGGDAGRETANMLQFKINPCDLFKE
;
A
#
# COMPACT_ATOMS: atom_id res chain seq x y z
N MET A 1 25.36 7.92 18.29
CA MET A 1 23.98 7.69 17.81
C MET A 1 23.40 6.55 18.62
N SER A 2 22.13 6.61 18.99
CA SER A 2 21.47 5.46 19.63
C SER A 2 21.26 4.33 18.60
N LYS A 3 21.15 3.07 19.04
CA LYS A 3 20.81 1.93 18.16
C LYS A 3 19.52 2.16 17.35
N GLN A 4 18.60 2.97 17.89
CA GLN A 4 17.36 3.36 17.21
C GLN A 4 17.59 4.38 16.08
N GLU A 5 18.54 5.31 16.25
CA GLU A 5 18.92 6.29 15.22
C GLU A 5 19.70 5.63 14.08
N GLU A 6 20.58 4.67 14.40
CA GLU A 6 21.31 3.87 13.40
C GLU A 6 20.36 3.00 12.57
N ALA A 7 19.39 2.33 13.20
CA ALA A 7 18.35 1.56 12.49
C ALA A 7 17.45 2.46 11.61
N ARG A 8 17.17 3.69 12.06
CA ARG A 8 16.43 4.70 11.26
C ARG A 8 17.25 5.17 10.04
N ALA A 9 18.54 5.43 10.23
CA ALA A 9 19.45 5.84 9.16
C ALA A 9 19.71 4.70 8.15
N LEU A 10 19.82 3.45 8.63
CA LEU A 10 19.88 2.25 7.77
C LEU A 10 18.56 2.01 7.04
N GLY A 11 17.43 2.33 7.67
CA GLY A 11 16.10 2.16 7.11
C GLY A 11 15.82 3.01 5.87
N SER A 12 16.56 4.10 5.65
CA SER A 12 16.43 5.01 4.49
C SER A 12 17.80 5.37 3.90
N SER A 13 18.09 4.92 2.68
CA SER A 13 19.40 5.14 2.03
C SER A 13 19.30 5.64 0.58
N THR A 14 20.40 6.17 0.06
CA THR A 14 20.54 6.62 -1.35
C THR A 14 21.45 5.65 -2.10
N ALA A 15 20.98 5.13 -3.23
CA ALA A 15 21.68 4.18 -4.09
C ALA A 15 22.11 4.79 -5.45
N LYS A 16 23.19 4.25 -6.02
CA LYS A 16 23.67 4.56 -7.38
C LYS A 16 23.21 3.44 -8.32
N GLY A 17 22.19 3.68 -9.14
CA GLY A 17 21.62 2.66 -10.05
C GLY A 17 20.24 2.13 -9.62
N GLY A 18 19.53 1.49 -10.56
CA GLY A 18 18.06 1.49 -10.63
C GLY A 18 17.31 0.37 -9.90
N PHE A 19 16.07 0.69 -9.50
CA PHE A 19 15.00 -0.23 -9.14
C PHE A 19 13.92 -0.17 -10.23
N ARG A 20 14.10 -0.84 -11.37
CA ARG A 20 13.18 -0.67 -12.52
C ARG A 20 11.88 -1.44 -12.35
N ASN A 21 11.95 -2.61 -11.73
CA ASN A 21 10.82 -3.49 -11.46
C ASN A 21 11.11 -4.33 -10.20
N GLU A 22 10.15 -5.18 -9.81
CA GLU A 22 10.33 -6.10 -8.68
C GLU A 22 11.42 -7.14 -8.93
N ASP A 23 11.74 -7.44 -10.20
CA ASP A 23 12.78 -8.43 -10.55
C ASP A 23 14.18 -7.92 -10.18
N ASP A 24 14.41 -6.61 -10.25
CA ASP A 24 15.66 -6.01 -9.76
C ASP A 24 15.80 -6.22 -8.24
N ILE A 25 14.73 -6.14 -7.45
CA ILE A 25 14.76 -6.39 -6.00
C ILE A 25 15.02 -7.87 -5.70
N VAL A 26 14.37 -8.77 -6.45
CA VAL A 26 14.62 -10.22 -6.37
C VAL A 26 16.09 -10.53 -6.66
N LEU A 27 16.65 -9.94 -7.73
CA LEU A 27 18.05 -10.12 -8.09
C LEU A 27 18.99 -9.64 -6.99
N LYS A 28 18.70 -8.49 -6.37
CA LYS A 28 19.50 -7.95 -5.25
C LYS A 28 19.53 -8.90 -4.05
N PHE A 29 18.38 -9.40 -3.60
CA PHE A 29 18.34 -10.38 -2.51
C PHE A 29 19.05 -11.69 -2.85
N ASN A 30 18.91 -12.19 -4.09
CA ASN A 30 19.61 -13.39 -4.54
C ASN A 30 21.13 -13.20 -4.69
N ARG A 31 21.61 -11.94 -4.69
CA ARG A 31 23.04 -11.56 -4.71
C ARG A 31 23.45 -10.80 -3.45
N TRP A 32 22.79 -11.07 -2.33
CA TRP A 32 22.92 -10.26 -1.12
C TRP A 32 24.37 -10.13 -0.62
N GLU A 33 25.22 -11.13 -0.82
CA GLU A 33 26.64 -11.07 -0.40
C GLU A 33 27.41 -9.91 -1.06
N GLU A 34 27.11 -9.63 -2.33
CA GLU A 34 27.74 -8.58 -3.14
C GLU A 34 26.91 -7.29 -3.14
N ASP A 35 25.60 -7.38 -2.92
CA ASP A 35 24.68 -6.25 -3.02
C ASP A 35 24.58 -5.47 -1.70
N LYS A 36 24.99 -4.21 -1.71
CA LYS A 36 24.95 -3.37 -0.51
C LYS A 36 23.53 -3.13 -0.02
N GLU A 37 22.58 -2.81 -0.91
CA GLU A 37 21.21 -2.52 -0.49
C GLU A 37 20.53 -3.76 0.10
N ALA A 38 20.76 -4.94 -0.46
CA ALA A 38 20.23 -6.18 0.11
C ALA A 38 20.75 -6.47 1.52
N ARG A 39 22.05 -6.24 1.78
CA ARG A 39 22.62 -6.35 3.14
C ARG A 39 22.01 -5.35 4.10
N ASP A 40 21.84 -4.10 3.67
CA ASP A 40 21.18 -3.08 4.47
C ASP A 40 19.73 -3.50 4.80
N TRP A 41 18.99 -4.07 3.84
CA TRP A 41 17.63 -4.58 4.07
C TRP A 41 17.59 -5.74 5.05
N LEU A 42 18.48 -6.72 4.92
CA LEU A 42 18.57 -7.86 5.85
C LEU A 42 18.89 -7.38 7.27
N ASN A 43 19.79 -6.40 7.42
CA ASN A 43 20.06 -5.76 8.71
C ASN A 43 18.82 -5.05 9.28
N VAL A 44 18.08 -4.31 8.45
CA VAL A 44 16.82 -3.63 8.86
C VAL A 44 15.76 -4.66 9.28
N MET A 45 15.72 -5.82 8.65
CA MET A 45 14.87 -6.94 9.05
C MET A 45 15.33 -7.67 10.32
N GLY A 46 16.50 -7.31 10.86
CA GLY A 46 17.05 -7.85 12.11
C GLY A 46 17.93 -9.08 11.94
N TYR A 47 18.35 -9.41 10.73
CA TYR A 47 19.28 -10.53 10.51
C TYR A 47 20.72 -10.13 10.82
N ASN A 48 21.44 -11.03 11.49
CA ASN A 48 22.90 -10.97 11.57
C ASN A 48 23.48 -11.59 10.29
N LEU A 49 24.12 -10.78 9.44
CA LEU A 49 24.66 -11.23 8.15
C LEU A 49 25.64 -12.41 8.26
N ASN A 50 26.36 -12.52 9.37
CA ASN A 50 27.34 -13.60 9.59
C ASN A 50 26.68 -14.96 9.92
N GLU A 51 25.37 -14.97 10.21
CA GLU A 51 24.62 -16.21 10.51
C GLU A 51 23.76 -16.67 9.32
N ILE A 52 23.73 -15.88 8.24
CA ILE A 52 22.95 -16.19 7.04
C ILE A 52 23.73 -17.21 6.20
N GLU A 53 23.12 -18.38 6.00
CA GLU A 53 23.66 -19.41 5.11
C GLU A 53 23.28 -19.15 3.66
N ASN A 54 22.04 -18.71 3.42
CA ASN A 54 21.51 -18.47 2.08
C ASN A 54 20.30 -17.52 2.13
N VAL A 55 20.16 -16.69 1.10
CA VAL A 55 18.95 -15.90 0.83
C VAL A 55 18.41 -16.26 -0.55
N THR A 56 17.13 -16.64 -0.60
CA THR A 56 16.40 -16.85 -1.85
C THR A 56 15.20 -15.92 -1.92
N ALA A 57 15.08 -15.14 -2.98
CA ALA A 57 13.96 -14.26 -3.24
C ALA A 57 13.17 -14.70 -4.48
N ILE A 58 11.85 -14.63 -4.38
CA ILE A 58 10.90 -14.94 -5.45
C ILE A 58 9.87 -13.84 -5.61
N LYS A 59 9.46 -13.60 -6.85
CA LYS A 59 8.35 -12.70 -7.16
C LYS A 59 7.03 -13.43 -6.99
N LEU A 60 6.07 -12.78 -6.34
CA LEU A 60 4.71 -13.27 -6.19
C LEU A 60 3.76 -12.41 -7.03
N SER A 61 2.59 -12.96 -7.35
CA SER A 61 1.55 -12.28 -8.12
C SER A 61 0.18 -12.63 -7.57
N GLY A 62 -0.74 -11.66 -7.56
CA GLY A 62 -2.09 -11.82 -7.01
C GLY A 62 -2.20 -11.67 -5.49
N TYR A 63 -1.10 -11.37 -4.80
CA TYR A 63 -1.05 -11.15 -3.35
C TYR A 63 -0.67 -9.71 -3.00
N LYS A 64 -0.72 -9.37 -1.70
CA LYS A 64 -0.17 -8.09 -1.19
C LYS A 64 1.35 -8.08 -1.13
N THR A 65 1.92 -9.27 -1.07
CA THR A 65 3.35 -9.49 -1.18
C THR A 65 3.73 -9.51 -2.66
N ASP A 66 4.67 -8.65 -3.01
CA ASP A 66 5.25 -8.58 -4.35
C ASP A 66 6.53 -9.43 -4.44
N VAL A 67 7.34 -9.44 -3.36
CA VAL A 67 8.56 -10.25 -3.24
C VAL A 67 8.54 -11.01 -1.92
N GLN A 68 8.75 -12.32 -1.96
CA GLN A 68 9.02 -13.13 -0.79
C GLN A 68 10.50 -13.48 -0.72
N VAL A 69 11.11 -13.24 0.44
CA VAL A 69 12.51 -13.54 0.74
C VAL A 69 12.55 -14.65 1.78
N GLN A 70 13.33 -15.69 1.50
CA GLN A 70 13.55 -16.84 2.37
C GLN A 70 14.99 -16.78 2.84
N VAL A 71 15.18 -16.62 4.15
CA VAL A 71 16.50 -16.50 4.78
C VAL A 71 16.77 -17.78 5.58
N ARG A 72 17.78 -18.54 5.16
CA ARG A 72 18.26 -19.73 5.88
C ARG A 72 19.33 -19.31 6.87
N ILE A 73 19.15 -19.69 8.13
CA ILE A 73 20.08 -19.37 9.23
C ILE A 73 20.80 -20.66 9.66
N GLU A 74 22.13 -20.69 9.49
CA GLU A 74 22.95 -21.89 9.69
C GLU A 74 22.79 -22.47 11.10
N THR A 75 22.92 -21.60 12.10
CA THR A 75 22.90 -21.97 13.54
C THR A 75 21.57 -22.56 14.00
N LYS A 76 20.47 -22.25 13.31
CA LYS A 76 19.11 -22.60 13.74
C LYS A 76 18.47 -23.68 12.88
N LYS A 77 19.03 -24.02 11.71
CA LYS A 77 18.42 -24.93 10.71
C LYS A 77 16.97 -24.55 10.35
N VAL A 78 16.61 -23.28 10.45
CA VAL A 78 15.28 -22.75 10.12
C VAL A 78 15.33 -21.84 8.90
N ILE A 79 14.21 -21.76 8.20
CA ILE A 79 13.97 -20.78 7.14
C ILE A 79 13.01 -19.75 7.69
N SER A 80 13.47 -18.50 7.75
CA SER A 80 12.60 -17.36 8.01
C SER A 80 12.06 -16.83 6.69
N VAL A 81 10.79 -16.41 6.68
CA VAL A 81 10.09 -15.95 5.48
C VAL A 81 9.66 -14.50 5.66
N GLU A 82 10.18 -13.63 4.80
CA GLU A 82 9.89 -12.21 4.79
C GLU A 82 9.09 -11.84 3.54
N ASN A 83 7.91 -11.27 3.77
CA ASN A 83 6.98 -10.89 2.73
C ASN A 83 7.01 -9.37 2.53
N LEU A 84 7.50 -8.91 1.37
CA LEU A 84 7.62 -7.49 1.05
C LEU A 84 6.53 -7.04 0.08
N SER A 85 5.84 -5.96 0.41
CA SER A 85 5.17 -5.13 -0.60
C SER A 85 6.14 -4.09 -1.13
N VAL A 86 6.23 -3.99 -2.45
CA VAL A 86 7.14 -3.11 -3.17
C VAL A 86 6.38 -1.95 -3.79
N LYS A 87 6.91 -0.73 -3.65
CA LYS A 87 6.45 0.46 -4.37
C LYS A 87 7.61 1.16 -5.04
N LEU A 88 7.64 1.09 -6.36
CA LEU A 88 8.53 1.88 -7.21
C LEU A 88 7.85 3.21 -7.54
N VAL A 89 8.54 4.31 -7.26
CA VAL A 89 7.99 5.67 -7.39
C VAL A 89 8.99 6.54 -8.14
N SER A 90 8.53 7.30 -9.13
CA SER A 90 9.36 8.25 -9.89
C SER A 90 9.02 9.72 -9.62
N ASN A 91 7.93 9.97 -8.88
CA ASN A 91 7.50 11.30 -8.48
C ASN A 91 7.25 11.33 -6.96
N PRO A 92 7.97 12.16 -6.19
CA PRO A 92 7.78 12.28 -4.73
C PRO A 92 6.36 12.68 -4.29
N GLN A 93 5.56 13.26 -5.19
CA GLN A 93 4.15 13.64 -4.96
C GLN A 93 3.17 12.67 -5.63
N GLY A 94 3.67 11.57 -6.20
CA GLY A 94 2.88 10.58 -6.91
C GLY A 94 2.00 9.76 -5.96
N TYR A 95 0.87 9.29 -6.50
CA TYR A 95 -0.04 8.41 -5.77
C TYR A 95 -0.10 7.03 -6.43
N ASN A 96 0.21 5.99 -5.66
CA ASN A 96 0.24 4.60 -6.11
C ASN A 96 -1.02 3.87 -5.62
N GLN A 97 -1.53 2.96 -6.45
CA GLN A 97 -2.62 2.06 -6.06
C GLN A 97 -2.12 1.02 -5.04
N ILE A 98 -2.91 0.77 -4.00
CA ILE A 98 -2.65 -0.28 -3.01
C ILE A 98 -3.73 -1.36 -3.00
N ASP A 99 -4.99 -1.02 -3.30
CA ASP A 99 -6.07 -2.00 -3.49
C ASP A 99 -7.10 -1.45 -4.47
N LYS A 100 -7.78 -2.34 -5.20
CA LYS A 100 -8.87 -1.99 -6.10
C LYS A 100 -9.75 -3.21 -6.35
N ARG A 101 -11.05 -3.10 -6.07
CA ARG A 101 -12.05 -4.15 -6.31
C ARG A 101 -13.42 -3.54 -6.60
N TRP A 102 -14.36 -4.38 -7.03
CA TRP A 102 -15.79 -4.05 -7.04
C TRP A 102 -16.32 -3.88 -5.62
N VAL A 103 -17.33 -3.01 -5.42
CA VAL A 103 -17.89 -2.74 -4.09
C VAL A 103 -18.36 -4.01 -3.39
N ASP A 104 -18.96 -4.96 -4.11
CA ASP A 104 -19.44 -6.22 -3.52
C ASP A 104 -18.33 -7.06 -2.88
N LYS A 105 -17.09 -6.97 -3.38
CA LYS A 105 -15.96 -7.63 -2.72
C LYS A 105 -15.59 -6.97 -1.41
N TYR A 106 -15.75 -5.66 -1.29
CA TYR A 106 -15.56 -5.00 0.00
C TYR A 106 -16.75 -5.24 0.94
N LYS A 107 -17.98 -5.40 0.41
CA LYS A 107 -19.13 -5.85 1.19
C LYS A 107 -18.83 -7.16 1.89
N GLU A 108 -18.36 -8.17 1.15
CA GLU A 108 -17.98 -9.48 1.70
C GLU A 108 -16.88 -9.37 2.77
N LEU A 109 -15.85 -8.55 2.54
CA LEU A 109 -14.70 -8.44 3.44
C LEU A 109 -15.00 -7.68 4.74
N TRP A 110 -15.82 -6.63 4.64
CA TRP A 110 -16.03 -5.66 5.70
C TRP A 110 -17.43 -5.68 6.29
N ASN A 111 -18.31 -6.55 5.79
CA ASN A 111 -19.73 -6.61 6.18
C ASN A 111 -20.40 -5.24 6.03
N ILE A 112 -20.18 -4.59 4.88
CA ILE A 112 -20.72 -3.25 4.60
C ILE A 112 -22.25 -3.35 4.55
N PRO A 113 -22.99 -2.53 5.33
CA PRO A 113 -24.45 -2.44 5.27
C PRO A 113 -24.97 -2.13 3.86
N ASP A 114 -26.14 -2.66 3.49
CA ASP A 114 -26.66 -2.54 2.12
C ASP A 114 -26.92 -1.10 1.66
N ASN A 115 -27.35 -0.21 2.58
CA ASN A 115 -27.48 1.22 2.28
C ASN A 115 -26.12 1.82 1.89
N LEU A 116 -25.04 1.48 2.60
CA LEU A 116 -23.69 1.95 2.28
C LEU A 116 -23.13 1.29 1.02
N VAL A 117 -23.47 0.04 0.73
CA VAL A 117 -23.15 -0.61 -0.54
C VAL A 117 -23.76 0.15 -1.70
N TYR A 118 -25.04 0.51 -1.61
CA TYR A 118 -25.71 1.35 -2.61
C TYR A 118 -24.99 2.70 -2.77
N THR A 119 -24.70 3.39 -1.66
CA THR A 119 -23.95 4.64 -1.64
C THR A 119 -22.59 4.53 -2.33
N LEU A 120 -21.81 3.50 -2.01
CA LEU A 120 -20.49 3.27 -2.61
C LEU A 120 -20.61 2.93 -4.11
N LYS A 121 -21.62 2.16 -4.53
CA LYS A 121 -21.87 1.87 -5.95
C LYS A 121 -22.28 3.12 -6.74
N SER A 122 -23.08 4.01 -6.16
CA SER A 122 -23.35 5.33 -6.75
C SER A 122 -22.08 6.19 -6.81
N PHE A 123 -21.22 6.10 -5.80
CA PHE A 123 -19.94 6.81 -5.75
C PHE A 123 -18.94 6.34 -6.81
N THR A 124 -18.86 5.03 -7.06
CA THR A 124 -17.96 4.47 -8.05
C THR A 124 -18.54 4.54 -9.47
N GLY A 125 -19.85 4.71 -9.61
CA GLY A 125 -20.54 4.68 -10.90
C GLY A 125 -20.91 3.27 -11.35
N GLU A 126 -20.82 2.27 -10.46
CA GLU A 126 -21.49 0.97 -10.65
C GLU A 126 -23.01 1.15 -10.77
N LEU A 127 -23.55 2.13 -10.04
CA LEU A 127 -24.91 2.63 -10.24
C LEU A 127 -24.86 4.02 -10.89
N LYS A 128 -25.57 4.17 -12.00
CA LYS A 128 -25.68 5.46 -12.69
C LYS A 128 -26.47 6.46 -11.82
N PRO A 129 -26.11 7.75 -11.84
CA PRO A 129 -26.90 8.78 -11.18
C PRO A 129 -28.34 8.79 -11.69
N LYS A 130 -29.31 8.91 -10.78
CA LYS A 130 -30.73 8.99 -11.13
C LYS A 130 -31.14 10.36 -11.70
N ASN A 131 -30.41 11.42 -11.32
CA ASN A 131 -30.73 12.80 -11.69
C ASN A 131 -29.54 13.47 -12.41
N ASN A 132 -29.84 14.38 -13.34
CA ASN A 132 -28.85 15.16 -14.09
C ASN A 132 -28.15 16.27 -13.27
N ALA A 133 -28.58 16.48 -12.01
CA ALA A 133 -28.08 17.56 -11.14
C ALA A 133 -26.70 17.29 -10.52
N VAL A 134 -26.12 16.09 -10.70
CA VAL A 134 -24.77 15.78 -10.23
C VAL A 134 -23.72 16.26 -11.24
N ARG A 135 -22.55 16.71 -10.76
CA ARG A 135 -21.45 17.17 -11.61
C ARG A 135 -20.99 16.10 -12.60
N GLY A 136 -21.11 14.83 -12.22
CA GLY A 136 -20.73 13.69 -13.04
C GLY A 136 -21.92 12.93 -13.59
N LYS A 137 -22.12 12.93 -14.92
CA LYS A 137 -23.09 12.03 -15.59
C LYS A 137 -22.85 10.52 -15.35
N ARG A 138 -21.71 10.16 -14.73
CA ARG A 138 -21.22 8.78 -14.56
C ARG A 138 -21.26 8.27 -13.12
N ARG A 139 -21.32 9.15 -12.12
CA ARG A 139 -21.29 8.81 -10.69
C ARG A 139 -21.72 10.00 -9.83
N THR A 140 -22.06 9.74 -8.58
CA THR A 140 -22.34 10.78 -7.57
C THR A 140 -21.12 10.94 -6.66
N PHE A 141 -20.59 12.15 -6.51
CA PHE A 141 -19.50 12.38 -5.56
C PHE A 141 -20.00 12.35 -4.11
N LEU A 142 -19.15 12.00 -3.15
CA LEU A 142 -19.58 11.90 -1.75
C LEU A 142 -20.07 13.23 -1.19
N ASN A 143 -19.47 14.35 -1.61
CA ASN A 143 -19.89 15.69 -1.20
C ASN A 143 -21.17 16.19 -1.90
N GLU A 144 -21.73 15.43 -2.83
CA GLU A 144 -23.02 15.71 -3.48
C GLU A 144 -24.17 14.94 -2.81
N MET A 145 -23.87 14.04 -1.88
CA MET A 145 -24.86 13.27 -1.13
C MET A 145 -25.41 14.10 0.04
N ASP A 146 -26.57 13.73 0.58
CA ASP A 146 -27.11 14.40 1.76
C ASP A 146 -26.21 14.19 3.00
N VAL A 147 -26.30 15.10 3.96
CA VAL A 147 -25.43 15.12 5.14
C VAL A 147 -25.54 13.83 5.97
N LYS A 148 -26.72 13.21 6.04
CA LYS A 148 -26.91 11.95 6.77
C LYS A 148 -26.12 10.84 6.08
N THR A 149 -26.24 10.67 4.77
CA THR A 149 -25.47 9.69 3.99
C THR A 149 -23.96 9.92 4.11
N GLN A 150 -23.51 11.17 4.06
CA GLN A 150 -22.09 11.52 4.24
C GLN A 150 -21.57 11.07 5.62
N ASN A 151 -22.34 11.32 6.67
CA ASN A 151 -21.98 10.93 8.03
C ASN A 151 -21.97 9.41 8.22
N GLU A 152 -22.93 8.68 7.63
CA GLU A 152 -22.96 7.21 7.66
C GLU A 152 -21.69 6.61 7.03
N VAL A 153 -21.26 7.14 5.88
CA VAL A 153 -19.99 6.72 5.23
C VAL A 153 -18.81 7.00 6.16
N ILE A 154 -18.68 8.23 6.67
CA ILE A 154 -17.56 8.61 7.53
C ILE A 154 -17.51 7.73 8.78
N ASN A 155 -18.64 7.50 9.44
CA ASN A 155 -18.73 6.71 10.67
C ASN A 155 -18.35 5.24 10.42
N PHE A 156 -18.86 4.63 9.35
CA PHE A 156 -18.48 3.26 9.00
C PHE A 156 -16.97 3.09 8.83
N PHE A 157 -16.32 4.00 8.08
CA PHE A 157 -14.87 3.94 7.88
C PHE A 157 -14.08 4.29 9.15
N LYS A 158 -14.63 5.10 10.08
CA LYS A 158 -14.01 5.39 11.38
C LYS A 158 -14.05 4.17 12.28
N GLU A 159 -15.20 3.53 12.42
CA GLU A 159 -15.41 2.34 13.25
C GLU A 159 -14.58 1.15 12.74
N ASN A 160 -14.40 1.03 11.43
CA ASN A 160 -13.67 -0.08 10.79
C ASN A 160 -12.25 0.27 10.36
N LYS A 161 -11.70 1.41 10.80
CA LYS A 161 -10.45 2.00 10.27
C LYS A 161 -9.28 1.02 10.29
N ILE A 162 -9.03 0.37 11.43
CA ILE A 162 -7.89 -0.55 11.59
C ILE A 162 -8.04 -1.74 10.64
N LYS A 163 -9.22 -2.40 10.66
CA LYS A 163 -9.52 -3.56 9.79
C LYS A 163 -9.32 -3.23 8.31
N ILE A 164 -9.86 -2.09 7.86
CA ILE A 164 -9.77 -1.65 6.46
C ILE A 164 -8.31 -1.40 6.07
N ILE A 165 -7.56 -0.65 6.88
CA ILE A 165 -6.15 -0.34 6.61
C ILE A 165 -5.30 -1.60 6.55
N THR A 166 -5.48 -2.53 7.50
CA THR A 166 -4.80 -3.82 7.49
C THR A 166 -5.11 -4.61 6.23
N ASP A 167 -6.39 -4.71 5.84
CA ASP A 167 -6.77 -5.46 4.64
C ASP A 167 -6.19 -4.88 3.35
N ILE A 168 -6.20 -3.55 3.18
CA ILE A 168 -5.75 -2.91 1.93
C ILE A 168 -4.22 -2.75 1.84
N LEU A 169 -3.48 -2.76 2.95
CA LEU A 169 -2.01 -2.65 2.95
C LEU A 169 -1.32 -4.01 3.17
N MET A 170 -1.68 -4.71 4.24
CA MET A 170 -1.05 -5.96 4.66
C MET A 170 -1.70 -7.18 3.99
N GLY A 171 -3.02 -7.19 3.86
CA GLY A 171 -3.78 -8.37 3.47
C GLY A 171 -3.84 -9.42 4.58
N ARG A 172 -4.18 -10.66 4.21
CA ARG A 172 -4.39 -11.78 5.16
C ARG A 172 -3.69 -13.06 4.67
N GLY A 173 -3.53 -14.01 5.58
CA GLY A 173 -2.97 -15.33 5.28
C GLY A 173 -1.45 -15.33 5.17
N GLN A 174 -0.91 -16.45 4.65
CA GLN A 174 0.53 -16.72 4.60
C GLN A 174 1.34 -15.73 3.73
N PHE A 175 0.68 -15.05 2.80
CA PHE A 175 1.29 -14.03 1.92
C PHE A 175 0.91 -12.60 2.30
N ALA A 176 0.52 -12.38 3.56
CA ALA A 176 0.35 -11.04 4.11
C ALA A 176 1.70 -10.31 4.14
N ALA A 177 1.73 -9.10 3.61
CA ALA A 177 2.94 -8.28 3.51
C ALA A 177 3.37 -7.81 4.91
N ARG A 178 4.60 -8.16 5.30
CA ARG A 178 5.20 -7.84 6.60
C ARG A 178 6.07 -6.60 6.54
N TRP A 179 6.55 -6.27 5.36
CA TRP A 179 7.40 -5.12 5.09
C TRP A 179 6.85 -4.30 3.92
N MET A 180 7.09 -3.00 3.95
CA MET A 180 6.92 -2.13 2.80
C MET A 180 8.28 -1.58 2.38
N LEU A 181 8.70 -1.93 1.17
CA LEU A 181 9.87 -1.37 0.51
C LEU A 181 9.42 -0.32 -0.51
N VAL A 182 9.81 0.93 -0.30
CA VAL A 182 9.57 2.01 -1.25
C VAL A 182 10.89 2.43 -1.87
N ALA A 183 10.97 2.39 -3.19
CA ALA A 183 12.11 2.91 -3.94
C ALA A 183 11.68 4.14 -4.75
N LEU A 184 12.21 5.31 -4.39
CA LEU A 184 12.09 6.56 -5.13
C LEU A 184 13.22 6.66 -6.15
N ILE A 185 12.89 6.56 -7.43
CA ILE A 185 13.83 6.56 -8.56
C ILE A 185 13.83 7.96 -9.16
N LEU A 186 14.94 8.67 -8.98
CA LEU A 186 15.22 9.94 -9.65
C LEU A 186 16.28 9.69 -10.74
N LYS A 187 16.41 10.61 -11.71
CA LYS A 187 17.24 10.41 -12.92
C LYS A 187 18.64 9.85 -12.63
N ASP A 188 19.33 10.40 -11.62
CA ASP A 188 20.74 10.06 -11.35
C ASP A 188 20.96 9.39 -9.99
N LYS A 189 19.90 9.26 -9.18
CA LYS A 189 19.96 8.73 -7.81
C LYS A 189 18.66 8.04 -7.47
N SER A 190 18.73 6.90 -6.80
CA SER A 190 17.57 6.29 -6.17
C SER A 190 17.66 6.44 -4.66
N LYS A 191 16.51 6.56 -4.00
CA LYS A 191 16.40 6.44 -2.54
C LYS A 191 15.50 5.25 -2.25
N TRP A 192 15.76 4.53 -1.18
CA TRP A 192 14.86 3.48 -0.72
C TRP A 192 14.59 3.63 0.76
N ILE A 193 13.40 3.20 1.19
CA ILE A 193 13.06 3.02 2.59
C ILE A 193 12.38 1.66 2.78
N LEU A 194 12.81 0.92 3.80
CA LEU A 194 12.22 -0.35 4.20
C LEU A 194 11.64 -0.20 5.61
N LYS A 195 10.34 -0.43 5.75
CA LYS A 195 9.64 -0.31 7.03
C LYS A 195 8.82 -1.56 7.35
N PRO A 196 8.76 -1.98 8.63
CA PRO A 196 7.75 -2.91 9.09
C PRO A 196 6.34 -2.42 8.69
N MET A 197 5.46 -3.35 8.29
CA MET A 197 4.14 -2.99 7.79
C MET A 197 3.27 -2.31 8.86
N ASN A 198 3.46 -2.61 10.15
CA ASN A 198 2.79 -1.89 11.23
C ASN A 198 3.20 -0.42 11.30
N GLU A 199 4.48 -0.09 11.11
CA GLU A 199 4.92 1.31 11.01
C GLU A 199 4.31 1.98 9.78
N ALA A 200 4.34 1.31 8.62
CA ALA A 200 3.73 1.84 7.40
C ALA A 200 2.22 2.10 7.57
N MET A 201 1.49 1.18 8.20
CA MET A 201 0.07 1.36 8.52
C MET A 201 -0.17 2.54 9.45
N ASN A 202 0.70 2.78 10.43
CA ASN A 202 0.61 3.96 11.31
C ASN A 202 0.80 5.26 10.53
N VAL A 203 1.82 5.32 9.65
CA VAL A 203 2.08 6.50 8.80
C VAL A 203 0.87 6.82 7.92
N PHE A 204 0.37 5.82 7.18
CA PHE A 204 -0.70 6.03 6.20
C PHE A 204 -2.08 6.16 6.85
N GLY A 205 -2.29 5.48 7.98
CA GLY A 205 -3.51 5.56 8.77
C GLY A 205 -3.61 6.83 9.62
N GLY A 206 -2.50 7.55 9.83
CA GLY A 206 -2.48 8.80 10.56
C GLY A 206 -3.40 9.87 9.94
N GLY A 207 -4.18 10.54 10.80
CA GLY A 207 -5.11 11.61 10.41
C GLY A 207 -6.59 11.22 10.44
N GLU A 208 -7.44 12.21 10.17
CA GLU A 208 -8.90 12.07 10.21
C GLU A 208 -9.48 11.34 9.00
N ILE A 209 -10.74 10.95 9.11
CA ILE A 209 -11.53 10.45 7.98
C ILE A 209 -12.48 11.54 7.53
N ILE A 210 -12.24 12.08 6.34
CA ILE A 210 -12.95 13.25 5.81
C ILE A 210 -13.33 13.06 4.35
N ILE A 211 -14.47 13.62 3.96
CA ILE A 211 -14.82 13.79 2.55
C ILE A 211 -14.09 15.04 2.03
N THR A 212 -13.38 14.92 0.92
CA THR A 212 -12.62 16.02 0.33
C THR A 212 -13.54 17.00 -0.41
N LYS A 213 -13.05 18.22 -0.65
CA LYS A 213 -13.74 19.21 -1.51
C LYS A 213 -14.05 18.69 -2.92
N LEU A 214 -13.24 17.73 -3.40
CA LEU A 214 -13.46 17.08 -4.70
C LEU A 214 -14.40 15.87 -4.63
N GLY A 215 -14.85 15.50 -3.43
CA GLY A 215 -15.88 14.49 -3.20
C GLY A 215 -15.38 13.04 -3.15
N SER A 216 -14.10 12.85 -2.86
CA SER A 216 -13.52 11.53 -2.52
C SER A 216 -13.36 11.40 -1.01
N LEU A 217 -13.06 10.20 -0.49
CA LEU A 217 -12.83 10.02 0.94
C LEU A 217 -11.32 9.94 1.24
N LYS A 218 -10.88 10.67 2.25
CA LYS A 218 -9.57 10.49 2.88
C LYS A 218 -9.74 9.64 4.13
N ILE A 219 -8.92 8.60 4.27
CA ILE A 219 -8.84 7.73 5.44
C ILE A 219 -7.42 7.91 5.99
N GLY A 220 -7.23 8.92 6.84
CA GLY A 220 -5.89 9.41 7.13
C GLY A 220 -5.21 9.92 5.85
N LYS A 221 -4.01 9.42 5.55
CA LYS A 221 -3.27 9.75 4.32
C LYS A 221 -3.71 8.92 3.10
N ILE A 222 -4.56 7.90 3.29
CA ILE A 222 -5.07 7.04 2.21
C ILE A 222 -6.24 7.73 1.50
N THR A 223 -6.26 7.69 0.16
CA THR A 223 -7.35 8.21 -0.66
C THR A 223 -8.19 7.08 -1.20
N MET A 224 -9.48 7.08 -0.89
CA MET A 224 -10.48 6.21 -1.52
C MET A 224 -11.21 6.97 -2.62
N GLN A 225 -11.20 6.43 -3.82
CA GLN A 225 -11.74 7.06 -5.02
C GLN A 225 -12.32 6.04 -6.01
N ARG A 226 -13.18 6.49 -6.92
CA ARG A 226 -13.45 5.75 -8.16
C ARG A 226 -12.14 5.54 -8.92
N LYS A 227 -11.91 4.34 -9.45
CA LYS A 227 -10.74 4.02 -10.27
C LYS A 227 -10.57 5.01 -11.43
N GLY A 228 -11.63 5.20 -12.22
CA GLY A 228 -11.60 6.04 -13.42
C GLY A 228 -10.60 5.58 -14.49
N GLY A 229 -10.57 6.29 -15.61
CA GLY A 229 -9.70 5.95 -16.74
C GLY A 229 -10.14 4.67 -17.46
N ASP A 230 -9.18 3.80 -17.78
CA ASP A 230 -9.36 2.50 -18.47
C ASP A 230 -10.11 2.58 -19.81
N ALA A 231 -9.96 3.69 -20.54
CA ALA A 231 -10.66 3.96 -21.80
C ALA A 231 -12.19 3.83 -21.69
N GLY A 232 -12.75 4.09 -20.50
CA GLY A 232 -14.20 4.00 -20.27
C GLY A 232 -14.74 2.59 -20.05
N ARG A 233 -13.88 1.56 -19.99
CA ARG A 233 -14.28 0.20 -19.62
C ARG A 233 -14.93 0.16 -18.24
N GLU A 234 -15.75 -0.87 -17.99
CA GLU A 234 -16.47 -1.04 -16.72
C GLU A 234 -15.52 -1.06 -15.50
N THR A 235 -14.29 -1.54 -15.65
CA THR A 235 -13.27 -1.53 -14.58
C THR A 235 -12.95 -0.12 -14.04
N ALA A 236 -13.30 0.93 -14.78
CA ALA A 236 -13.23 2.32 -14.32
C ALA A 236 -14.19 2.60 -13.15
N ASN A 237 -15.20 1.76 -12.93
CA ASN A 237 -16.19 1.83 -11.86
C ASN A 237 -15.79 1.02 -10.62
N MET A 238 -14.57 0.48 -10.54
CA MET A 238 -14.10 -0.13 -9.28
C MET A 238 -13.80 0.94 -8.21
N LEU A 239 -13.94 0.58 -6.94
CA LEU A 239 -13.43 1.35 -5.82
C LEU A 239 -11.92 1.13 -5.71
N GLN A 240 -11.16 2.20 -5.53
CA GLN A 240 -9.70 2.19 -5.54
C GLN A 240 -9.14 2.95 -4.34
N PHE A 241 -8.10 2.39 -3.74
CA PHE A 241 -7.33 3.00 -2.67
C PHE A 241 -5.93 3.38 -3.15
N LYS A 242 -5.50 4.61 -2.83
CA LYS A 242 -4.18 5.13 -3.17
C LYS A 242 -3.50 5.81 -1.99
N ILE A 243 -2.17 5.70 -1.94
CA ILE A 243 -1.28 6.41 -1.01
C ILE A 243 -0.23 7.15 -1.80
N ASN A 244 0.43 8.12 -1.18
CA ASN A 244 1.76 8.55 -1.62
C ASN A 244 2.80 7.73 -0.84
N PRO A 245 3.48 6.74 -1.47
CA PRO A 245 4.45 5.91 -0.75
C PRO A 245 5.63 6.72 -0.20
N CYS A 246 5.94 7.88 -0.80
CA CYS A 246 7.03 8.73 -0.34
C CYS A 246 6.77 9.41 1.01
N ASP A 247 5.55 9.33 1.56
CA ASP A 247 5.30 9.76 2.94
C ASP A 247 6.09 8.96 3.98
N LEU A 248 6.57 7.74 3.64
CA LEU A 248 7.45 6.98 4.52
C LEU A 248 8.84 7.62 4.70
N PHE A 249 9.32 8.43 3.74
CA PHE A 249 10.61 9.12 3.87
C PHE A 249 10.56 10.36 4.78
N LYS A 250 9.37 10.77 5.26
CA LYS A 250 9.17 12.02 6.01
C LYS A 250 9.20 11.82 7.53
N GLU A 251 9.31 10.58 8.00
CA GLU A 251 9.32 10.19 9.42
C GLU A 251 10.65 9.54 9.81
#